data_AF-A0A948FIM8-F1
#
_entry.id   AF-A0A948FIM8-F1
#
_cell.length_a   1.000
_cell.length_b   1.000
_cell.length_c   1.000
_cell.angle_alpha   90.00
_cell.angle_beta   90.00
_cell.angle_gamma   90.00
#
_symmetry.space_group_name_H-M   'P 1'
#
loop_
_entity.id
_entity.type
_entity.pdbx_description
1 polymer ?
#
loop_
_entity_poly.entity_id
_entity_poly.type
_entity_poly.pdbx_seq_one_letter_code
_entity_poly.pdbx_strand_id
1 'polypeptide(L)'
;MAKIQSWEVSDTFWEKVAPLIPAPERDPNKTYKRKAGGGKKPMEHRQVFEAILYVLRTGCQWKALPKERFGSPSAIHTHFMRWMRSGFFVSLWRAGLAEYDEMEGIGWRWQSIDGAMTKAPLAQESVGRNPTDREKKGSKRHILVDERGVPLSIVVTGANRHDVSQLELVLDEIIIGRPDTEQNLCADRGYSGEPAQQAIKDRNYIPHVKQRGEEIQEKKNNPLFRARRWVVEVTHSWFNRFRKLLVRYEKLTETYEALLHMAAAIIAFRKTGVIYG
;
A
#
# COMPACT_ATOMS: atom_id res chain seq x y z
N MET A 1 10.55 10.52 -26.42
CA MET A 1 11.06 10.60 -25.03
C MET A 1 11.62 9.24 -24.63
N ALA A 2 12.71 9.18 -23.87
CA ALA A 2 13.28 7.91 -23.42
C ALA A 2 12.30 7.22 -22.45
N LYS A 3 12.06 5.92 -22.62
CA LYS A 3 11.16 5.14 -21.77
C LYS A 3 11.74 5.05 -20.37
N ILE A 4 11.19 5.80 -19.42
CA ILE A 4 11.60 5.77 -18.01
C ILE A 4 11.37 4.36 -17.45
N GLN A 5 12.39 3.78 -16.81
CA GLN A 5 12.23 2.45 -16.23
C GLN A 5 11.28 2.50 -15.03
N SER A 6 10.60 1.40 -14.76
CA SER A 6 9.60 1.37 -13.68
C SER A 6 10.15 1.53 -12.25
N TRP A 7 11.47 1.61 -12.10
CA TRP A 7 12.21 1.83 -10.85
C TRP A 7 12.99 3.16 -10.85
N GLU A 8 12.67 4.05 -11.81
CA GLU A 8 13.22 5.39 -11.90
C GLU A 8 12.13 6.42 -11.61
N VAL A 9 12.57 7.61 -11.21
CA VAL A 9 11.70 8.71 -10.78
C VAL A 9 11.82 9.81 -11.82
N SER A 10 10.72 10.08 -12.53
CA SER A 10 10.65 11.24 -13.44
C SER A 10 10.74 12.55 -12.65
N ASP A 11 11.14 13.63 -13.32
CA ASP A 11 11.17 14.96 -12.69
C ASP A 11 9.76 15.37 -12.25
N THR A 12 8.75 15.11 -13.08
CA THR A 12 7.34 15.37 -12.75
C THR A 12 6.85 14.63 -11.50
N PHE A 13 7.29 13.38 -11.30
CA PHE A 13 6.94 12.64 -10.09
C PHE A 13 7.72 13.16 -8.89
N TRP A 14 8.99 13.53 -9.08
CA TRP A 14 9.81 14.10 -8.03
C TRP A 14 9.27 15.43 -7.50
N GLU A 15 8.75 16.30 -8.37
CA GLU A 15 8.13 17.58 -8.00
C GLU A 15 6.94 17.39 -7.03
N LYS A 16 6.23 16.26 -7.12
CA LYS A 16 5.13 15.90 -6.22
C LYS A 16 5.62 15.31 -4.90
N VAL A 17 6.72 14.56 -4.95
CA VAL A 17 7.30 13.88 -3.79
C VAL A 17 8.08 14.84 -2.91
N ALA A 18 8.90 15.71 -3.50
CA ALA A 18 9.87 16.54 -2.78
C ALA A 18 9.24 17.43 -1.68
N PRO A 19 8.08 18.08 -1.89
CA PRO A 19 7.44 18.91 -0.86
C PRO A 19 6.94 18.11 0.36
N LEU A 20 6.70 16.80 0.19
CA LEU A 20 6.19 15.93 1.26
C LEU A 20 7.30 15.43 2.18
N ILE A 21 8.57 15.62 1.81
CA ILE A 21 9.69 15.07 2.57
C ILE A 21 9.82 15.83 3.89
N PRO A 22 9.82 15.13 5.04
CA PRO A 22 9.89 15.76 6.33
C PRO A 22 11.17 16.58 6.47
N ALA A 23 11.05 17.77 7.04
CA ALA A 23 12.19 18.56 7.44
C ALA A 23 13.02 17.79 8.49
N PRO A 24 14.36 17.89 8.46
CA PRO A 24 15.19 17.24 9.46
C PRO A 24 14.96 17.87 10.85
N GLU A 25 14.34 17.12 11.76
CA GLU A 25 14.24 17.50 13.15
C GLU A 25 15.59 17.33 13.85
N ARG A 26 16.02 18.39 14.55
CA ARG A 26 17.16 18.33 15.47
C ARG A 26 16.64 17.98 16.86
N ASP A 27 17.31 17.04 17.50
CA ASP A 27 17.02 16.68 18.88
C ASP A 27 17.38 17.87 19.79
N PRO A 28 16.40 18.51 20.46
CA PRO A 28 16.63 19.70 21.27
C PRO A 28 17.53 19.39 22.47
N ASN A 29 17.61 18.13 22.91
CA ASN A 29 18.45 17.70 24.03
C ASN A 29 19.91 17.42 23.61
N LYS A 30 20.21 17.49 22.31
CA LYS A 30 21.55 17.26 21.77
C LYS A 30 22.23 18.56 21.41
N THR A 31 23.39 18.81 22.03
CA THR A 31 24.27 19.91 21.60
C THR A 31 25.04 19.49 20.36
N TYR A 32 24.65 20.02 19.20
CA TYR A 32 25.34 19.77 17.93
C TYR A 32 26.59 20.66 17.81
N LYS A 33 27.77 20.12 18.11
CA LYS A 33 29.05 20.82 17.83
C LYS A 33 29.46 20.57 16.37
N ARG A 34 29.47 21.62 15.54
CA ARG A 34 30.07 21.56 14.20
C ARG A 34 31.59 21.58 14.34
N LYS A 35 32.27 20.51 13.95
CA LYS A 35 33.73 20.49 13.79
C LYS A 35 34.07 20.90 12.35
N ALA A 36 35.01 21.83 12.15
CA ALA A 36 35.48 22.16 10.81
C ALA A 36 36.03 20.90 10.13
N GLY A 37 35.56 20.59 8.91
CA GLY A 37 35.86 19.34 8.20
C GLY A 37 35.17 18.08 8.75
N GLY A 38 34.32 18.22 9.78
CA GLY A 38 33.58 17.12 10.39
C GLY A 38 32.18 16.95 9.80
N GLY A 39 31.89 15.75 9.32
CA GLY A 39 30.56 15.34 8.85
C GLY A 39 30.50 15.13 7.34
N LYS A 40 29.99 13.95 6.95
CA LYS A 40 29.67 13.67 5.54
C LYS A 40 28.45 14.51 5.14
N LYS A 41 28.48 15.11 3.94
CA LYS A 41 27.30 15.81 3.39
C LYS A 41 26.08 14.87 3.46
N PRO A 42 24.90 15.36 3.89
CA PRO A 42 23.67 14.58 3.87
C PRO A 42 23.43 14.00 2.48
N MET A 43 22.83 12.82 2.40
CA MET A 43 22.41 12.26 1.12
C MET A 43 21.27 13.09 0.54
N GLU A 44 21.32 13.33 -0.77
CA GLU A 44 20.24 14.01 -1.49
C GLU A 44 18.95 13.21 -1.35
N HIS A 45 17.86 13.89 -1.02
CA HIS A 45 16.58 13.24 -0.77
C HIS A 45 16.06 12.47 -1.99
N ARG A 46 16.30 12.99 -3.21
CA ARG A 46 15.95 12.30 -4.45
C ARG A 46 16.66 10.95 -4.57
N GLN A 47 17.97 10.94 -4.31
CA GLN A 47 18.78 9.72 -4.35
C GLN A 47 18.27 8.68 -3.35
N VAL A 48 17.89 9.11 -2.15
CA VAL A 48 17.30 8.24 -1.12
C VAL A 48 15.96 7.66 -1.61
N PHE A 49 15.07 8.50 -2.13
CA PHE A 49 13.75 8.07 -2.61
C PHE A 49 13.86 7.10 -3.79
N GLU A 50 14.73 7.40 -4.77
CA GLU A 50 15.03 6.53 -5.91
C GLU A 50 15.60 5.18 -5.45
N ALA A 51 16.47 5.16 -4.45
CA ALA A 51 17.00 3.92 -3.90
C ALA A 51 15.92 3.06 -3.23
N ILE A 52 15.02 3.68 -2.46
CA ILE A 52 13.90 2.98 -1.83
C ILE A 52 12.94 2.43 -2.90
N LEU A 53 12.62 3.23 -3.93
CA LEU A 53 11.83 2.78 -5.08
C LEU A 53 12.51 1.59 -5.79
N TYR A 54 13.82 1.65 -5.97
CA TYR A 54 14.59 0.58 -6.58
C TYR A 54 14.48 -0.73 -5.77
N VAL A 55 14.64 -0.67 -4.44
CA VAL A 55 14.40 -1.83 -3.56
C VAL A 55 12.98 -2.35 -3.71
N LEU A 56 11.99 -1.46 -3.64
CA LEU A 56 10.57 -1.81 -3.73
C LEU A 56 10.22 -2.52 -5.04
N ARG A 57 10.74 -2.03 -6.17
CA ARG A 57 10.45 -2.56 -7.51
C ARG A 57 11.23 -3.83 -7.83
N THR A 58 12.52 -3.86 -7.54
CA THR A 58 13.39 -5.00 -7.90
C THR A 58 13.30 -6.15 -6.90
N GLY A 59 12.95 -5.86 -5.64
CA GLY A 59 12.94 -6.82 -4.55
C GLY A 59 14.34 -7.15 -4.03
N CYS A 60 15.39 -6.42 -4.44
CA CYS A 60 16.73 -6.66 -3.93
C CYS A 60 16.79 -6.45 -2.40
N GLN A 61 17.73 -7.13 -1.74
CA GLN A 61 17.99 -6.88 -0.34
C GLN A 61 18.52 -5.46 -0.15
N TRP A 62 18.23 -4.84 1.00
CA TRP A 62 18.74 -3.50 1.32
C TRP A 62 20.27 -3.43 1.16
N LYS A 63 21.01 -4.40 1.71
CA LYS A 63 22.48 -4.45 1.61
C LYS A 63 23.02 -4.70 0.19
N ALA A 64 22.18 -5.17 -0.73
CA ALA A 64 22.53 -5.43 -2.12
C ALA A 64 22.24 -4.25 -3.05
N LEU A 65 21.82 -3.10 -2.50
CA LEU A 65 21.68 -1.86 -3.27
C LEU A 65 23.01 -1.48 -3.96
N PRO A 66 23.00 -1.14 -5.26
CA PRO A 66 24.20 -0.70 -5.98
C PRO A 66 24.80 0.55 -5.34
N LYS A 67 25.97 0.40 -4.71
CA LYS A 67 26.59 1.47 -3.93
C LYS A 67 27.13 2.59 -4.82
N GLU A 68 27.52 2.23 -6.02
CA GLU A 68 28.06 3.13 -7.05
C GLU A 68 27.00 4.13 -7.50
N ARG A 69 25.71 3.71 -7.52
CA ARG A 69 24.58 4.56 -7.90
C ARG A 69 23.99 5.30 -6.71
N PHE A 70 23.70 4.59 -5.62
CA PHE A 70 22.88 5.13 -4.53
C PHE A 70 23.68 5.52 -3.29
N GLY A 71 24.95 5.14 -3.19
CA GLY A 71 25.76 5.35 -2.00
C GLY A 71 25.51 4.28 -0.93
N SER A 72 25.62 4.66 0.35
CA SER A 72 25.63 3.71 1.46
C SER A 72 24.23 3.09 1.71
N PRO A 73 24.07 1.75 1.59
CA PRO A 73 22.79 1.09 1.83
C PRO A 73 22.30 1.25 3.26
N SER A 74 23.22 1.28 4.22
CA SER A 74 22.88 1.53 5.63
C SER A 74 22.32 2.93 5.83
N ALA A 75 22.90 3.94 5.18
CA ALA A 75 22.39 5.31 5.26
C ALA A 75 21.00 5.44 4.62
N ILE A 76 20.79 4.82 3.46
CA ILE A 76 19.47 4.77 2.79
C ILE A 76 18.43 4.12 3.71
N HIS A 77 18.76 2.99 4.33
CA HIS A 77 17.85 2.33 5.27
C HIS A 77 17.59 3.19 6.52
N THR A 78 18.59 3.92 7.04
CA THR A 78 18.38 4.88 8.14
C THR A 78 17.40 6.00 7.73
N HIS A 79 17.53 6.54 6.53
CA HIS A 79 16.59 7.53 6.01
C HIS A 79 15.18 6.93 5.83
N PHE A 80 15.07 5.73 5.27
CA PHE A 80 13.80 5.00 5.15
C PHE A 80 13.09 4.88 6.50
N MET A 81 13.79 4.43 7.55
CA MET A 81 13.26 4.32 8.91
C MET A 81 12.80 5.68 9.46
N ARG A 82 13.57 6.75 9.21
CA ARG A 82 13.22 8.10 9.65
C ARG A 82 11.96 8.60 8.97
N TRP A 83 11.86 8.43 7.65
CA TRP A 83 10.69 8.81 6.86
C TRP A 83 9.45 8.01 7.25
N MET A 84 9.60 6.71 7.50
CA MET A 84 8.54 5.87 8.04
C MET A 84 7.99 6.44 9.35
N ARG A 85 8.86 6.72 10.33
CA ARG A 85 8.44 7.25 11.64
C ARG A 85 7.78 8.63 11.57
N SER A 86 8.16 9.45 10.58
CA SER A 86 7.54 10.76 10.35
C SER A 86 6.19 10.70 9.61
N GLY A 87 5.73 9.51 9.18
CA GLY A 87 4.50 9.37 8.39
C GLY A 87 4.65 9.76 6.91
N PHE A 88 5.87 9.94 6.40
CA PHE A 88 6.11 10.35 5.01
C PHE A 88 5.37 9.48 3.98
N PHE A 89 5.40 8.15 4.15
CA PHE A 89 4.82 7.23 3.17
C PHE A 89 3.28 7.26 3.17
N VAL A 90 2.64 7.49 4.33
CA VAL A 90 1.19 7.66 4.37
C VAL A 90 0.80 9.02 3.80
N SER A 91 1.57 10.09 4.07
CA SER A 91 1.37 11.40 3.42
C SER A 91 1.53 11.33 1.90
N LEU A 92 2.50 10.55 1.41
CA LEU A 92 2.68 10.32 -0.02
C LEU A 92 1.47 9.59 -0.65
N TRP A 93 0.91 8.61 0.05
CA TRP A 93 -0.30 7.93 -0.40
C TRP A 93 -1.52 8.85 -0.39
N ARG A 94 -1.71 9.65 0.67
CA ARG A 94 -2.74 10.70 0.74
C ARG A 94 -2.65 11.67 -0.44
N ALA A 95 -1.45 12.15 -0.76
CA ALA A 95 -1.24 13.05 -1.88
C ALA A 95 -1.61 12.39 -3.23
N GLY A 96 -1.24 11.13 -3.43
CA GLY A 96 -1.63 10.38 -4.63
C GLY A 96 -3.14 10.16 -4.74
N LEU A 97 -3.83 9.92 -3.62
CA LEU A 97 -5.28 9.82 -3.58
C LEU A 97 -5.98 11.16 -3.83
N ALA A 98 -5.48 12.25 -3.25
CA ALA A 98 -6.02 13.59 -3.46
C ALA A 98 -5.98 14.00 -4.93
N GLU A 99 -4.84 13.77 -5.59
CA GLU A 99 -4.70 14.03 -7.02
C GLU A 99 -5.59 13.13 -7.87
N TYR A 100 -5.69 11.86 -7.50
CA TYR A 100 -6.60 10.94 -8.17
C TYR A 100 -8.06 11.38 -8.04
N ASP A 101 -8.47 11.86 -6.87
CA ASP A 101 -9.81 12.41 -6.66
C ASP A 101 -10.03 13.69 -7.49
N GLU A 102 -9.05 14.58 -7.56
CA GLU A 102 -9.15 15.81 -8.35
C GLU A 102 -9.25 15.54 -9.86
N MET A 103 -8.42 14.63 -10.39
CA MET A 103 -8.34 14.39 -11.84
C MET A 103 -9.39 13.40 -12.34
N GLU A 104 -9.69 12.38 -11.54
CA GLU A 104 -10.47 11.21 -11.97
C GLU A 104 -11.72 10.99 -11.11
N GLY A 105 -11.80 11.57 -9.90
CA GLY A 105 -12.91 11.46 -8.94
C GLY A 105 -13.03 10.07 -8.32
N ILE A 106 -12.81 9.87 -7.02
CA ILE A 106 -12.83 8.52 -6.42
C ILE A 106 -14.20 7.85 -6.64
N GLY A 107 -14.16 6.60 -7.10
CA GLY A 107 -15.35 5.79 -7.36
C GLY A 107 -16.03 5.29 -6.09
N TRP A 108 -16.64 6.19 -5.31
CA TRP A 108 -17.23 5.90 -4.01
C TRP A 108 -18.51 5.04 -4.08
N ARG A 109 -19.17 4.95 -5.23
CA ARG A 109 -20.41 4.18 -5.35
C ARG A 109 -20.18 2.68 -5.11
N TRP A 110 -19.01 2.17 -5.50
CA TRP A 110 -18.68 0.76 -5.43
C TRP A 110 -17.25 0.55 -4.95
N GLN A 111 -17.08 -0.03 -3.78
CA GLN A 111 -15.78 -0.48 -3.29
C GLN A 111 -15.70 -2.00 -3.31
N SER A 112 -14.47 -2.50 -3.33
CA SER A 112 -14.20 -3.92 -3.16
C SER A 112 -13.14 -4.14 -2.09
N ILE A 113 -13.34 -5.16 -1.25
CA ILE A 113 -12.38 -5.57 -0.22
C ILE A 113 -11.98 -7.02 -0.41
N ASP A 114 -10.68 -7.29 -0.28
CA ASP A 114 -10.14 -8.65 -0.24
C ASP A 114 -8.82 -8.68 0.56
N GLY A 115 -8.47 -9.88 1.02
CA GLY A 115 -7.27 -10.16 1.79
C GLY A 115 -6.34 -11.13 1.06
N ALA A 116 -5.10 -10.72 0.81
CA ALA A 116 -4.08 -11.57 0.20
C ALA A 116 -3.07 -12.08 1.25
N MET A 117 -2.83 -13.39 1.27
CA MET A 117 -1.76 -13.98 2.08
C MET A 117 -0.40 -13.83 1.39
N THR A 118 0.63 -13.57 2.18
CA THR A 118 2.02 -13.40 1.72
C THR A 118 2.95 -14.17 2.64
N LYS A 119 3.93 -14.87 2.06
CA LYS A 119 4.96 -15.57 2.85
C LYS A 119 5.80 -14.55 3.61
N ALA A 120 6.05 -14.81 4.88
CA ALA A 120 6.72 -13.87 5.77
C ALA A 120 7.82 -14.57 6.59
N PRO A 121 8.85 -15.15 5.93
CA PRO A 121 9.80 -16.06 6.59
C PRO A 121 10.66 -15.38 7.67
N LEU A 122 10.93 -14.08 7.53
CA LEU A 122 11.78 -13.32 8.47
C LEU A 122 10.99 -12.37 9.36
N ALA A 123 9.71 -12.15 9.07
CA ALA A 123 8.86 -11.22 9.80
C ALA A 123 8.75 -11.64 11.27
N GLN A 124 8.76 -10.69 12.19
CA GLN A 124 8.68 -10.93 13.63
C GLN A 124 7.28 -10.57 14.17
N GLU A 125 6.60 -9.63 13.52
CA GLU A 125 5.30 -9.07 13.91
C GLU A 125 4.23 -9.30 12.83
N SER A 126 2.95 -9.23 13.19
CA SER A 126 1.80 -9.44 12.28
C SER A 126 1.97 -10.69 11.40
N VAL A 127 2.24 -11.82 12.04
CA VAL A 127 2.59 -13.09 11.41
C VAL A 127 1.87 -14.25 12.07
N GLY A 128 1.48 -15.25 11.30
CA GLY A 128 0.81 -16.46 11.78
C GLY A 128 1.12 -17.67 10.90
N ARG A 129 0.71 -18.86 11.34
CA ARG A 129 0.75 -20.07 10.52
C ARG A 129 -0.15 -19.86 9.30
N ASN A 130 0.40 -20.00 8.10
CA ASN A 130 -0.37 -19.89 6.86
C ASN A 130 -1.02 -21.24 6.54
N PRO A 131 -2.35 -21.37 6.62
CA PRO A 131 -3.04 -22.63 6.34
C PRO A 131 -2.84 -23.11 4.89
N THR A 132 -2.57 -22.19 3.96
CA THR A 132 -2.37 -22.49 2.53
C THR A 132 -0.91 -22.76 2.14
N ASP A 133 0.04 -22.54 3.06
CA ASP A 133 1.48 -22.77 2.81
C ASP A 133 2.09 -23.70 3.87
N ARG A 134 1.39 -24.82 4.15
CA ARG A 134 1.86 -25.86 5.08
C ARG A 134 2.24 -25.30 6.46
N GLU A 135 1.42 -24.38 6.96
CA GLU A 135 1.60 -23.70 8.25
C GLU A 135 2.87 -22.82 8.37
N LYS A 136 3.55 -22.54 7.26
CA LYS A 136 4.70 -21.62 7.25
C LYS A 136 4.29 -20.21 7.68
N LYS A 137 5.26 -19.45 8.17
CA LYS A 137 5.06 -18.08 8.64
C LYS A 137 4.58 -17.18 7.50
N GLY A 138 3.42 -16.56 7.68
CA GLY A 138 2.82 -15.65 6.71
C GLY A 138 2.13 -14.47 7.35
N SER A 139 1.92 -13.43 6.55
CA SER A 139 1.09 -12.26 6.86
C SER A 139 -0.08 -12.23 5.88
N LYS A 140 -1.18 -11.58 6.28
CA LYS A 140 -2.28 -11.23 5.40
C LYS A 140 -2.32 -9.72 5.23
N ARG A 141 -2.49 -9.26 4.00
CA ARG A 141 -2.70 -7.85 3.65
C ARG A 141 -4.13 -7.72 3.15
N HIS A 142 -4.93 -6.97 3.88
CA HIS A 142 -6.30 -6.62 3.50
C HIS A 142 -6.29 -5.27 2.82
N ILE A 143 -7.03 -5.11 1.73
CA ILE A 143 -7.09 -3.86 0.97
C ILE A 143 -8.54 -3.54 0.65
N LEU A 144 -8.93 -2.29 0.91
CA LEU A 144 -10.13 -1.68 0.34
C LEU A 144 -9.73 -0.87 -0.89
N VAL A 145 -10.49 -0.99 -1.97
CA VAL A 145 -10.27 -0.23 -3.20
C VAL A 145 -11.55 0.43 -3.70
N ASP A 146 -11.41 1.51 -4.46
CA ASP A 146 -12.53 2.15 -5.18
C ASP A 146 -13.01 1.32 -6.39
N GLU A 147 -14.01 1.83 -7.10
CA GLU A 147 -14.60 1.20 -8.28
C GLU A 147 -13.59 0.85 -9.38
N ARG A 148 -12.45 1.56 -9.42
CA ARG A 148 -11.41 1.42 -10.44
C ARG A 148 -10.14 0.77 -9.88
N GLY A 149 -10.11 0.40 -8.60
CA GLY A 149 -9.00 -0.31 -7.96
C GLY A 149 -7.95 0.59 -7.31
N VAL A 150 -8.16 1.89 -7.14
CA VAL A 150 -7.20 2.69 -6.34
C VAL A 150 -7.29 2.23 -4.87
N PRO A 151 -6.16 1.94 -4.19
CA PRO A 151 -6.19 1.54 -2.79
C PRO A 151 -6.63 2.69 -1.89
N LEU A 152 -7.66 2.47 -1.07
CA LEU A 152 -8.22 3.44 -0.12
C LEU A 152 -7.81 3.15 1.34
N SER A 153 -7.61 1.88 1.68
CA SER A 153 -7.16 1.41 3.00
C SER A 153 -6.36 0.11 2.86
N ILE A 154 -5.37 -0.08 3.74
CA ILE A 154 -4.50 -1.26 3.78
C ILE A 154 -4.23 -1.61 5.24
N VAL A 155 -4.51 -2.86 5.63
CA VAL A 155 -4.24 -3.39 6.98
C VAL A 155 -3.41 -4.67 6.87
N VAL A 156 -2.37 -4.80 7.71
CA VAL A 156 -1.49 -5.99 7.74
C VAL A 156 -1.66 -6.77 9.04
N THR A 157 -2.02 -8.04 8.91
CA THR A 157 -2.24 -8.94 10.06
C THR A 157 -1.45 -10.23 9.95
N GLY A 158 -1.38 -11.00 11.05
CA GLY A 158 -0.92 -12.39 10.98
C GLY A 158 -1.85 -13.25 10.11
N ALA A 159 -1.28 -14.25 9.44
CA ALA A 159 -2.05 -15.14 8.54
C ALA A 159 -3.13 -15.98 9.24
N ASN A 160 -3.08 -16.09 10.57
CA ASN A 160 -4.02 -16.84 11.40
C ASN A 160 -5.18 -15.98 11.95
N ARG A 161 -5.24 -14.68 11.64
CA ARG A 161 -6.32 -13.80 12.11
C ARG A 161 -7.58 -14.00 11.26
N HIS A 162 -8.74 -13.99 11.92
CA HIS A 162 -10.04 -14.12 11.26
C HIS A 162 -10.41 -12.86 10.49
N ASP A 163 -10.87 -13.04 9.24
CA ASP A 163 -11.11 -11.96 8.28
C ASP A 163 -12.17 -10.95 8.74
N VAL A 164 -13.21 -11.41 9.46
CA VAL A 164 -14.28 -10.55 9.99
C VAL A 164 -13.74 -9.43 10.88
N SER A 165 -12.85 -9.76 11.83
CA SER A 165 -12.25 -8.75 12.73
C SER A 165 -11.36 -7.73 12.00
N GLN A 166 -10.95 -8.04 10.77
CA GLN A 166 -10.08 -7.20 9.95
C GLN A 166 -10.86 -6.34 8.98
N LEU A 167 -12.07 -6.77 8.59
CA LEU A 167 -13.02 -5.98 7.79
C LEU A 167 -13.27 -4.62 8.43
N GLU A 168 -13.59 -4.61 9.72
CA GLU A 168 -13.84 -3.39 10.50
C GLU A 168 -12.67 -2.41 10.44
N LEU A 169 -11.47 -2.90 10.78
CA LEU A 169 -10.24 -2.10 10.75
C LEU A 169 -9.96 -1.54 9.35
N VAL A 170 -10.16 -2.34 8.30
CA VAL A 170 -9.93 -1.88 6.92
C VAL A 170 -10.91 -0.77 6.54
N LEU A 171 -12.16 -0.88 6.95
CA LEU A 171 -13.18 0.14 6.65
C LEU A 171 -13.00 1.41 7.49
N ASP A 172 -12.38 1.33 8.67
CA ASP A 172 -12.09 2.47 9.54
C ASP A 172 -10.80 3.21 9.14
N GLU A 173 -9.80 2.49 8.61
CA GLU A 173 -8.49 3.02 8.23
C GLU A 173 -8.45 3.60 6.80
N ILE A 174 -9.60 4.11 6.30
CA ILE A 174 -9.62 4.83 5.01
C ILE A 174 -8.79 6.10 5.15
N ILE A 175 -7.84 6.25 4.23
CA ILE A 175 -6.74 7.22 4.36
C ILE A 175 -7.16 8.68 4.17
N ILE A 176 -8.32 8.88 3.55
CA ILE A 176 -8.91 10.16 3.15
C ILE A 176 -10.37 10.23 3.60
N GLY A 177 -10.96 11.43 3.57
CA GLY A 177 -12.36 11.61 3.94
C GLY A 177 -13.30 10.80 3.04
N ARG A 178 -14.15 9.97 3.64
CA ARG A 178 -15.21 9.26 2.93
C ARG A 178 -16.47 10.13 2.89
N PRO A 179 -17.08 10.37 1.72
CA PRO A 179 -18.30 11.16 1.63
C PRO A 179 -19.50 10.40 2.19
N ASP A 180 -20.47 11.13 2.73
CA ASP A 180 -21.75 10.58 3.19
C ASP A 180 -22.72 10.42 2.02
N THR A 181 -22.54 9.34 1.27
CA THR A 181 -23.37 8.97 0.12
C THR A 181 -23.73 7.50 0.20
N GLU A 182 -24.66 7.05 -0.63
CA GLU A 182 -24.91 5.62 -0.79
C GLU A 182 -23.66 4.93 -1.40
N GLN A 183 -23.15 3.91 -0.73
CA GLN A 183 -21.96 3.16 -1.15
C GLN A 183 -22.18 1.66 -1.01
N ASN A 184 -21.68 0.90 -1.97
CA ASN A 184 -21.83 -0.55 -2.05
C ASN A 184 -20.47 -1.22 -1.79
N LEU A 185 -20.44 -2.22 -0.91
CA LEU A 185 -19.21 -2.95 -0.62
C LEU A 185 -19.29 -4.38 -1.16
N CYS A 186 -18.44 -4.68 -2.14
CA CYS A 186 -18.22 -6.05 -2.62
C CYS A 186 -17.16 -6.74 -1.75
N ALA A 187 -17.48 -7.90 -1.20
CA ALA A 187 -16.54 -8.73 -0.44
C ALA A 187 -16.66 -10.20 -0.84
N ASP A 188 -15.63 -11.00 -0.59
CA ASP A 188 -15.69 -12.44 -0.83
C ASP A 188 -16.64 -13.17 0.13
N ARG A 189 -17.02 -14.41 -0.22
CA ARG A 189 -17.89 -15.28 0.59
C ARG A 189 -17.41 -15.43 2.03
N GLY A 190 -16.11 -15.33 2.30
CA GLY A 190 -15.58 -15.34 3.67
C GLY A 190 -16.23 -14.30 4.60
N TYR A 191 -16.86 -13.27 4.04
CA TYR A 191 -17.55 -12.19 4.74
C TYR A 191 -19.09 -12.35 4.76
N SER A 192 -19.64 -13.52 4.45
CA SER A 192 -21.11 -13.70 4.36
C SER A 192 -21.82 -13.86 5.71
N GLY A 193 -21.08 -14.03 6.81
CA GLY A 193 -21.65 -14.23 8.14
C GLY A 193 -22.27 -12.96 8.73
N GLU A 194 -23.24 -13.13 9.64
CA GLU A 194 -23.95 -12.04 10.34
C GLU A 194 -23.02 -10.95 10.90
N PRO A 195 -21.92 -11.27 11.61
CA PRO A 195 -21.04 -10.24 12.16
C PRO A 195 -20.38 -9.37 11.08
N ALA A 196 -20.02 -9.97 9.93
CA ALA A 196 -19.43 -9.23 8.82
C ALA A 196 -20.47 -8.35 8.15
N GLN A 197 -21.69 -8.84 7.92
CA GLN A 197 -22.76 -8.03 7.36
C GLN A 197 -23.12 -6.84 8.25
N GLN A 198 -23.16 -7.05 9.58
CA GLN A 198 -23.41 -5.98 10.53
C GLN A 198 -22.29 -4.94 10.50
N ALA A 199 -21.02 -5.36 10.54
CA ALA A 199 -19.86 -4.46 10.43
C ALA A 199 -19.88 -3.57 9.16
N ILE A 200 -20.38 -4.12 8.04
CA ILE A 200 -20.55 -3.38 6.78
C ILE A 200 -21.68 -2.34 6.92
N LYS A 201 -22.83 -2.75 7.44
CA LYS A 201 -24.01 -1.87 7.61
C LYS A 201 -23.75 -0.75 8.62
N ASP A 202 -23.06 -1.05 9.72
CA ASP A 202 -22.69 -0.06 10.77
C ASP A 202 -21.82 1.08 10.21
N ARG A 203 -21.13 0.82 9.10
CA ARG A 203 -20.32 1.79 8.37
C ARG A 203 -21.02 2.33 7.12
N ASN A 204 -22.36 2.31 7.11
CA ASN A 204 -23.21 2.85 6.03
C ASN A 204 -22.86 2.29 4.63
N TYR A 205 -22.47 1.02 4.56
CA TYR A 205 -22.32 0.31 3.29
C TYR A 205 -23.51 -0.61 3.04
N ILE A 206 -23.91 -0.72 1.78
CA ILE A 206 -24.80 -1.78 1.30
C ILE A 206 -23.94 -3.03 1.03
N PRO A 207 -24.14 -4.15 1.76
CA PRO A 207 -23.33 -5.34 1.58
C PRO A 207 -23.67 -6.06 0.27
N HIS A 208 -22.67 -6.29 -0.57
CA HIS A 208 -22.73 -7.15 -1.76
C HIS A 208 -21.79 -8.33 -1.59
N VAL A 209 -22.17 -9.23 -0.67
CA VAL A 209 -21.44 -10.48 -0.40
C VAL A 209 -22.19 -11.63 -1.06
N LYS A 210 -21.98 -11.82 -2.37
CA LYS A 210 -22.73 -12.80 -3.16
C LYS A 210 -22.08 -14.18 -3.15
N GLN A 211 -22.90 -15.23 -3.21
CA GLN A 211 -22.40 -16.58 -3.38
C GLN A 211 -21.98 -16.82 -4.84
N ARG A 212 -20.96 -17.67 -5.05
CA ARG A 212 -20.46 -18.03 -6.39
C ARG A 212 -21.57 -18.57 -7.32
N GLY A 213 -22.57 -19.25 -6.78
CA GLY A 213 -23.73 -19.75 -7.54
C GLY A 213 -24.69 -18.64 -7.99
N GLU A 214 -24.91 -17.65 -7.14
CA GLU A 214 -25.78 -16.49 -7.44
C GLU A 214 -25.16 -15.64 -8.55
N GLU A 215 -23.84 -15.38 -8.49
CA GLU A 215 -23.14 -14.65 -9.55
C GLU A 215 -23.19 -15.37 -10.90
N ILE A 216 -23.09 -16.71 -10.91
CA ILE A 216 -23.21 -17.50 -12.15
C ILE A 216 -24.61 -17.38 -12.71
N GLN A 217 -25.64 -17.43 -11.86
CA GLN A 217 -27.03 -17.30 -12.29
C GLN A 217 -27.35 -15.89 -12.79
N GLU A 218 -26.83 -14.85 -12.15
CA GLU A 218 -26.97 -13.46 -12.61
C GLU A 218 -26.26 -13.22 -13.93
N LYS A 219 -25.06 -13.79 -14.15
CA LYS A 219 -24.40 -13.71 -15.47
C LYS A 219 -25.21 -14.38 -16.58
N LYS A 220 -25.92 -15.47 -16.25
CA LYS A 220 -26.83 -16.13 -17.19
C LYS A 220 -28.08 -15.29 -17.46
N ASN A 221 -28.63 -14.65 -16.44
CA ASN A 221 -29.88 -13.89 -16.53
C ASN A 221 -29.67 -12.45 -17.05
N ASN A 222 -28.48 -11.88 -16.85
CA ASN A 222 -28.09 -10.54 -17.28
C ASN A 222 -26.66 -10.58 -17.86
N PRO A 223 -26.51 -10.68 -19.19
CA PRO A 223 -25.22 -10.71 -19.87
C PRO A 223 -24.35 -9.46 -19.64
N LEU A 224 -24.94 -8.34 -19.20
CA LEU A 224 -24.24 -7.10 -18.87
C LEU A 224 -23.75 -7.07 -17.40
N PHE A 225 -24.15 -8.04 -16.58
CA PHE A 225 -23.72 -8.12 -15.19
C PHE A 225 -22.21 -8.34 -15.11
N ARG A 226 -21.53 -7.39 -14.47
CA ARG A 226 -20.13 -7.53 -14.07
C ARG A 226 -20.06 -7.60 -12.56
N ALA A 227 -19.68 -8.76 -12.03
CA ALA A 227 -19.20 -8.85 -10.66
C ALA A 227 -18.10 -7.80 -10.46
N ARG A 228 -18.06 -7.10 -9.33
CA ARG A 228 -17.09 -6.01 -9.09
C ARG A 228 -15.94 -6.43 -8.17
N ARG A 229 -16.06 -7.60 -7.51
CA ARG A 229 -15.03 -8.19 -6.64
C ARG A 229 -13.66 -8.35 -7.33
N TRP A 230 -13.59 -8.59 -8.64
CA TRP A 230 -12.31 -8.75 -9.34
C TRP A 230 -11.45 -7.47 -9.34
N VAL A 231 -12.02 -6.30 -9.04
CA VAL A 231 -11.29 -5.02 -9.01
C VAL A 231 -10.21 -5.02 -7.92
N VAL A 232 -10.52 -5.55 -6.73
CA VAL A 232 -9.51 -5.68 -5.66
C VAL A 232 -8.48 -6.77 -5.97
N GLU A 233 -8.89 -7.86 -6.64
CA GLU A 233 -7.96 -8.92 -7.12
C GLU A 233 -6.93 -8.35 -8.12
N VAL A 234 -7.38 -7.48 -9.04
CA VAL A 234 -6.48 -6.77 -9.96
C VAL A 234 -5.54 -5.84 -9.21
N THR A 235 -6.02 -5.17 -8.17
CA THR A 235 -5.18 -4.32 -7.33
C THR A 235 -4.11 -5.14 -6.62
N HIS A 236 -4.43 -6.31 -6.07
CA HIS A 236 -3.44 -7.25 -5.55
C HIS A 236 -2.40 -7.65 -6.63
N SER A 237 -2.83 -7.87 -7.88
CA SER A 237 -1.91 -8.10 -9.00
C SER A 237 -0.98 -6.91 -9.27
N TRP A 238 -1.44 -5.66 -9.11
CA TRP A 238 -0.56 -4.49 -9.18
C TRP A 238 0.48 -4.46 -8.05
N PHE A 239 0.08 -4.77 -6.82
CA PHE A 239 1.02 -4.92 -5.70
C PHE A 239 2.07 -6.00 -5.98
N ASN A 240 1.71 -7.09 -6.63
CA ASN A 240 2.63 -8.17 -7.01
C ASN A 240 3.73 -7.71 -8.00
N ARG A 241 3.51 -6.60 -8.73
CA ARG A 241 4.55 -6.01 -9.60
C ARG A 241 5.65 -5.28 -8.83
N PHE A 242 5.50 -5.09 -7.52
CA PHE A 242 6.54 -4.58 -6.64
C PHE A 242 7.18 -5.79 -5.94
N ARG A 243 8.26 -6.31 -6.51
CA ARG A 243 8.82 -7.62 -6.15
C ARG A 243 9.16 -7.74 -4.66
N LYS A 244 9.50 -6.62 -4.02
CA LYS A 244 9.78 -6.56 -2.57
C LYS A 244 8.59 -6.96 -1.69
N LEU A 245 7.37 -6.90 -2.22
CA LEU A 245 6.13 -7.20 -1.51
C LEU A 245 5.60 -8.62 -1.75
N LEU A 246 6.15 -9.37 -2.72
CA LEU A 246 5.73 -10.75 -3.02
C LEU A 246 6.03 -11.71 -1.87
N VAL A 247 7.13 -11.46 -1.17
CA VAL A 247 7.53 -12.16 0.04
C VAL A 247 7.95 -11.10 1.05
N ARG A 248 7.31 -11.09 2.22
CA ARG A 248 7.64 -10.17 3.29
C ARG A 248 8.94 -10.62 3.98
N TYR A 249 10.04 -10.00 3.58
CA TYR A 249 11.34 -10.12 4.27
C TYR A 249 11.54 -9.07 5.37
N GLU A 250 10.70 -8.04 5.39
CA GLU A 250 10.70 -7.00 6.41
C GLU A 250 10.32 -7.59 7.78
N LYS A 251 11.16 -7.34 8.79
CA LYS A 251 10.99 -7.91 10.13
C LYS A 251 9.84 -7.27 10.90
N LEU A 252 9.79 -5.95 10.87
CA LEU A 252 8.80 -5.14 11.58
C LEU A 252 7.56 -4.94 10.71
N THR A 253 6.40 -4.70 11.33
CA THR A 253 5.15 -4.43 10.59
C THR A 253 5.18 -3.05 9.95
N GLU A 254 5.61 -2.04 10.70
CA GLU A 254 5.67 -0.65 10.21
C GLU A 254 6.55 -0.51 8.96
N THR A 255 7.68 -1.22 8.89
CA THR A 255 8.58 -1.15 7.72
C THR A 255 7.95 -1.79 6.49
N TYR A 256 7.16 -2.84 6.68
CA TYR A 256 6.41 -3.46 5.59
C TYR A 256 5.25 -2.56 5.13
N GLU A 257 4.51 -1.97 6.06
CA GLU A 257 3.43 -1.02 5.78
C GLU A 257 3.94 0.22 5.05
N ALA A 258 5.10 0.77 5.43
CA ALA A 258 5.72 1.89 4.72
C ALA A 258 5.94 1.59 3.23
N LEU A 259 6.40 0.38 2.91
CA LEU A 259 6.58 -0.08 1.53
C LEU A 259 5.24 -0.31 0.82
N LEU A 260 4.21 -0.76 1.54
CA LEU A 260 2.84 -0.87 1.01
C LEU A 260 2.24 0.50 0.70
N HIS A 261 2.37 1.47 1.60
CA HIS A 261 1.91 2.85 1.40
C HIS A 261 2.61 3.49 0.21
N MET A 262 3.92 3.29 0.07
CA MET A 262 4.66 3.76 -1.12
C MET A 262 4.12 3.12 -2.41
N ALA A 263 3.86 1.81 -2.42
CA ALA A 263 3.28 1.13 -3.58
C ALA A 263 1.85 1.63 -3.89
N ALA A 264 1.03 1.86 -2.86
CA ALA A 264 -0.32 2.40 -3.00
C ALA A 264 -0.31 3.82 -3.60
N ALA A 265 0.59 4.68 -3.14
CA ALA A 265 0.80 6.01 -3.71
C ALA A 265 1.18 5.94 -5.20
N ILE A 266 2.13 5.08 -5.55
CA ILE A 266 2.55 4.90 -6.95
C ILE A 266 1.40 4.37 -7.81
N ILE A 267 0.54 3.48 -7.28
CA ILE A 267 -0.66 3.02 -7.98
C ILE A 267 -1.62 4.19 -8.22
N ALA A 268 -1.85 5.04 -7.22
CA ALA A 268 -2.73 6.21 -7.35
C ALA A 268 -2.20 7.20 -8.41
N PHE A 269 -0.94 7.63 -8.32
CA PHE A 269 -0.34 8.52 -9.32
C PHE A 269 -0.23 7.92 -10.73
N ARG A 270 -0.20 6.58 -10.87
CA ARG A 270 -0.26 5.94 -12.20
C ARG A 270 -1.62 6.06 -12.85
N LYS A 271 -2.69 6.11 -12.05
CA LYS A 271 -4.05 6.21 -12.57
C LYS A 271 -4.37 7.59 -13.13
N THR A 272 -3.63 8.61 -12.73
CA THR A 272 -3.71 9.97 -13.27
C THR A 272 -2.76 10.22 -14.46
N GLY A 273 -1.95 9.23 -14.85
CA GLY A 273 -1.00 9.31 -15.96
C GLY A 273 0.30 10.07 -15.67
N VAL A 274 0.52 10.55 -14.45
CA VAL A 274 1.55 11.59 -14.21
C VAL A 274 2.98 11.07 -14.02
N ILE A 275 3.15 9.79 -13.68
CA ILE A 275 4.49 9.27 -13.36
C ILE A 275 5.31 8.79 -14.57
N TYR A 276 4.69 8.70 -15.74
CA TYR A 276 5.37 8.34 -16.99
C TYR A 276 4.97 9.37 -18.04
N GLY A 277 5.84 10.36 -18.26
CA GLY A 277 5.76 11.22 -19.43
C GLY A 277 5.97 10.43 -20.72
#